data_AF-A0A7C3RIZ2-F1
#
_entry.id   AF-A0A7C3RIZ2-F1
#
_cell.length_a   1.000
_cell.length_b   1.000
_cell.length_c   1.000
_cell.angle_alpha   90.00
_cell.angle_beta   90.00
_cell.angle_gamma   90.00
#
_symmetry.space_group_name_H-M   'P 1'
#
loop_
_entity.id
_entity.type
_entity.pdbx_description
1 polymer ?
#
loop_
_entity_poly.entity_id
_entity_poly.type
_entity_poly.pdbx_seq_one_letter_code
_entity_poly.pdbx_strand_id
1 'polypeptide(L)'
;MITRRDLAKKIIDYLYGRISLDELVDWAERCLMEEDFEESYFDLIRDILSYIGLSNVPAFGLAWEDCKNFLEKLGYGVQIEIYEKVGNE
;
A
#
# COMPACT_ATOMS: atom_id res chain seq x y z
N MET A 1 -10.75 11.80 7.33
CA MET A 1 -9.38 11.67 7.85
C MET A 1 -8.86 10.26 7.57
N ILE A 2 -7.81 10.14 6.77
CA ILE A 2 -7.08 8.90 6.51
C ILE A 2 -6.02 8.71 7.60
N THR A 3 -6.04 7.56 8.25
CA THR A 3 -5.06 7.20 9.27
C THR A 3 -3.96 6.30 8.70
N ARG A 4 -2.85 6.16 9.44
CA ARG A 4 -1.82 5.18 9.08
C ARG A 4 -2.35 3.74 8.99
N ARG A 5 -3.42 3.43 9.73
CA ARG A 5 -4.06 2.10 9.72
C ARG A 5 -4.86 1.87 8.44
N ASP A 6 -5.53 2.90 7.93
CA ASP A 6 -6.27 2.83 6.67
C ASP A 6 -5.31 2.61 5.49
N LEU A 7 -4.20 3.34 5.48
CA LEU A 7 -3.12 3.16 4.52
C LEU A 7 -2.51 1.75 4.58
N ALA A 8 -2.16 1.28 5.79
CA ALA A 8 -1.64 -0.08 5.97
C ALA A 8 -2.64 -1.13 5.47
N LYS A 9 -3.93 -0.97 5.78
CA LYS A 9 -4.99 -1.88 5.30
C LYS A 9 -5.03 -1.96 3.78
N LYS A 10 -4.91 -0.83 3.09
CA LYS A 10 -4.94 -0.79 1.61
C LYS A 10 -3.74 -1.49 0.99
N ILE A 11 -2.55 -1.28 1.53
CA ILE A 11 -1.33 -2.00 1.10
C ILE A 11 -1.51 -3.51 1.34
N ILE A 12 -2.06 -3.90 2.50
CA ILE A 12 -2.35 -5.30 2.83
C ILE A 12 -3.36 -5.90 1.84
N ASP A 13 -4.45 -5.19 1.54
CA ASP A 13 -5.46 -5.66 0.59
C ASP A 13 -4.86 -5.87 -0.82
N TYR A 14 -3.94 -5.00 -1.25
CA TYR A 14 -3.19 -5.19 -2.50
C TYR A 14 -2.28 -6.43 -2.46
N LEU A 15 -1.49 -6.60 -1.39
CA LEU A 15 -0.58 -7.75 -1.23
C LEU A 15 -1.32 -9.09 -1.18
N TYR A 16 -2.53 -9.12 -0.60
CA TYR A 16 -3.39 -10.31 -0.62
C TYR A 16 -4.19 -10.47 -1.92
N GLY A 17 -4.00 -9.60 -2.91
CA GLY A 17 -4.70 -9.65 -4.20
C GLY A 17 -6.20 -9.37 -4.10
N ARG A 18 -6.65 -8.69 -3.03
CA ARG A 18 -8.06 -8.30 -2.84
C ARG A 18 -8.43 -7.06 -3.65
N ILE A 19 -7.44 -6.23 -3.97
CA ILE A 19 -7.53 -5.11 -4.88
C ILE A 19 -6.37 -5.16 -5.88
N SER A 20 -6.57 -4.59 -7.06
CA SER A 20 -5.53 -4.43 -8.08
C SER A 20 -4.56 -3.29 -7.74
N LEU A 21 -3.46 -3.20 -8.48
CA LEU A 21 -2.55 -2.06 -8.40
C LEU A 21 -3.26 -0.76 -8.79
N ASP A 22 -4.07 -0.77 -9.85
CA ASP A 22 -4.82 0.41 -10.29
C ASP A 22 -5.83 0.88 -9.24
N GLU A 23 -6.53 -0.04 -8.57
CA GLU A 23 -7.46 0.31 -7.49
C GLU A 23 -6.75 0.92 -6.27
N LEU A 24 -5.51 0.49 -6.01
CA LEU A 24 -4.67 1.07 -4.96
C LEU A 24 -4.18 2.47 -5.35
N VAL A 25 -3.76 2.67 -6.60
CA VAL A 25 -3.34 3.97 -7.16
C VAL A 25 -4.50 4.96 -7.13
N ASP A 26 -5.66 4.59 -7.68
CA ASP A 26 -6.89 5.42 -7.70
C ASP A 26 -7.34 5.80 -6.29
N TRP A 27 -7.15 4.91 -5.31
CA TRP A 27 -7.42 5.22 -3.92
C TRP A 27 -6.43 6.25 -3.36
N ALA A 28 -5.13 6.09 -3.66
CA ALA A 28 -4.10 7.00 -3.18
C ALA A 28 -4.26 8.42 -3.75
N GLU A 29 -4.56 8.55 -5.05
CA GLU A 29 -4.82 9.83 -5.69
C GLU A 29 -6.02 10.55 -5.07
N ARG A 30 -7.13 9.84 -4.81
CA ARG A 30 -8.30 10.44 -4.13
C ARG A 30 -7.96 10.92 -2.72
N CYS A 31 -7.18 10.15 -1.96
CA CYS A 31 -6.74 10.58 -0.64
C CYS A 31 -5.87 11.85 -0.70
N LEU A 32 -4.99 11.96 -1.69
CA LEU A 32 -4.19 13.17 -1.92
C LEU A 32 -5.05 14.38 -2.30
N MET A 33 -6.18 14.20 -2.98
CA MET A 33 -7.12 15.29 -3.27
C MET A 33 -7.88 15.77 -2.03
N GLU A 34 -8.17 14.89 -1.08
CA GLU A 34 -8.89 15.23 0.15
C GLU A 34 -8.00 15.91 1.20
N GLU A 35 -6.70 15.62 1.22
CA GLU A 35 -5.67 16.14 2.15
C GLU A 35 -6.01 16.03 3.65
N ASP A 36 -6.99 15.21 4.01
CA ASP A 36 -7.44 15.01 5.39
C ASP A 36 -6.73 13.79 6.00
N PHE A 37 -5.55 14.00 6.60
CA PHE A 37 -4.69 12.95 7.17
C PHE A 37 -4.52 13.07 8.68
N GLU A 38 -4.24 11.94 9.34
CA GLU A 38 -3.85 11.89 10.75
C GLU A 38 -2.60 12.76 11.01
N GLU A 39 -2.75 13.85 11.77
CA GLU A 39 -1.70 14.87 11.98
C GLU A 39 -0.36 14.29 12.46
N SER A 40 -0.39 13.31 13.36
CA SER A 40 0.83 12.71 13.93
C SER A 40 1.67 11.93 12.90
N TYR A 41 1.06 11.56 11.78
CA TYR A 41 1.69 10.79 10.70
C TYR A 41 1.52 11.46 9.34
N PHE A 42 1.19 12.75 9.31
CA PHE A 42 0.84 13.48 8.09
C PHE A 42 1.87 13.28 6.98
N ASP A 43 3.14 13.59 7.24
CA ASP A 43 4.21 13.49 6.25
C ASP A 43 4.42 12.05 5.78
N LEU A 44 4.39 11.09 6.71
CA LEU A 44 4.55 9.68 6.37
C LEU A 44 3.43 9.18 5.44
N ILE A 45 2.18 9.53 5.75
CA ILE A 45 1.01 9.15 4.95
C ILE A 45 1.11 9.82 3.58
N ARG A 46 1.36 11.13 3.53
CA ARG A 46 1.46 11.91 2.30
C ARG A 46 2.55 11.37 1.37
N ASP A 47 3.73 11.06 1.91
CA ASP A 47 4.86 10.57 1.12
C ASP A 47 4.60 9.17 0.53
N ILE A 48 4.00 8.27 1.32
CA ILE A 48 3.64 6.92 0.83
C ILE A 48 2.53 7.01 -0.24
N LEU A 49 1.49 7.81 0.00
CA LEU A 49 0.41 8.01 -0.97
C LEU A 49 0.94 8.62 -2.28
N SER A 50 1.87 9.57 -2.19
CA SER A 50 2.49 10.20 -3.37
C SER A 50 3.29 9.19 -4.20
N TYR A 51 3.99 8.25 -3.55
CA TYR A 51 4.69 7.16 -4.23
C TYR A 51 3.71 6.21 -4.92
N ILE A 52 2.70 5.74 -4.17
CA ILE A 52 1.68 4.82 -4.67
C ILE A 52 0.90 5.43 -5.84
N GLY A 53 0.58 6.73 -5.79
CA GLY A 53 -0.15 7.43 -6.84
C GLY A 53 0.54 7.46 -8.20
N LEU A 54 1.83 7.11 -8.28
CA LEU A 54 2.57 7.03 -9.54
C LEU A 54 2.82 5.57 -9.99
N SER A 55 2.40 4.59 -9.20
CA SER A 55 2.93 3.24 -9.29
C SER A 55 2.39 2.36 -10.43
N ASN A 56 1.31 2.76 -11.11
CA ASN A 56 0.85 2.07 -12.33
C ASN A 56 1.61 2.53 -13.59
N VAL A 57 2.53 3.48 -13.48
CA VAL A 57 3.41 3.88 -14.58
C VAL A 57 4.60 2.91 -14.65
N PRO A 58 4.95 2.35 -15.83
CA PRO A 58 6.01 1.35 -15.94
C PRO A 58 7.38 1.77 -15.36
N ALA A 59 7.69 3.08 -15.35
CA ALA A 59 8.93 3.62 -14.80
C ALA A 59 8.94 3.73 -13.26
N PHE A 60 7.78 3.58 -12.61
CA PHE A 60 7.57 3.86 -11.18
C PHE A 60 6.83 2.73 -10.46
N GLY A 61 6.95 1.50 -10.94
CA GLY A 61 6.23 0.33 -10.40
C GLY A 61 6.36 0.15 -8.89
N LEU A 62 5.33 -0.44 -8.26
CA LEU A 62 5.33 -0.75 -6.83
C LEU A 62 5.97 -2.11 -6.56
N ALA A 63 7.20 -2.11 -6.05
CA ALA A 63 7.90 -3.35 -5.70
C ALA A 63 7.38 -3.96 -4.38
N TRP A 64 7.66 -5.24 -4.18
CA TRP A 64 7.39 -5.92 -2.90
C TRP A 64 8.15 -5.22 -1.75
N GLU A 65 9.41 -4.88 -1.97
CA GLU A 65 10.28 -4.22 -0.99
C GLU A 65 9.71 -2.86 -0.55
N ASP A 66 9.09 -2.12 -1.47
CA ASP A 66 8.41 -0.85 -1.15
C ASP A 66 7.24 -1.09 -0.19
N CYS A 67 6.38 -2.06 -0.51
CA CYS A 67 5.25 -2.43 0.35
C CYS A 67 5.70 -2.85 1.74
N LYS A 68 6.76 -3.67 1.83
CA LYS A 68 7.37 -4.08 3.11
C LYS A 68 7.89 -2.89 3.88
N ASN A 69 8.66 -2.01 3.23
CA ASN A 69 9.22 -0.81 3.86
C ASN A 69 8.12 0.15 4.35
N PHE A 70 7.04 0.32 3.59
CA PHE A 70 5.90 1.14 4.00
C PHE A 70 5.20 0.56 5.23
N LEU A 71 4.92 -0.74 5.23
CA LEU A 71 4.29 -1.41 6.38
C LEU A 71 5.16 -1.31 7.65
N GLU A 72 6.48 -1.49 7.53
CA GLU A 72 7.41 -1.31 8.65
C GLU A 72 7.37 0.12 9.20
N LYS A 73 7.41 1.15 8.33
CA LYS A 73 7.29 2.56 8.75
C LYS A 73 5.94 2.87 9.40
N LEU A 74 4.87 2.20 8.98
CA LEU A 74 3.52 2.33 9.55
C LEU A 74 3.37 1.56 10.89
N GLY A 75 4.40 0.82 11.30
CA GLY A 75 4.48 0.09 12.57
C GLY A 75 4.08 -1.38 12.51
N TYR A 76 4.13 -2.01 11.32
CA TYR A 76 3.76 -3.40 11.11
C TYR A 76 4.98 -4.27 10.81
N GLY A 77 5.03 -5.46 11.38
CA GLY A 77 5.95 -6.51 10.95
C GLY A 77 5.36 -7.28 9.77
N VAL A 78 6.19 -7.64 8.79
CA VAL A 78 5.75 -8.36 7.60
C VAL A 78 6.40 -9.75 7.57
N GLN A 79 5.56 -10.79 7.47
CA GLN A 79 5.98 -12.18 7.30
C GLN A 79 5.22 -12.76 6.11
N ILE A 80 5.94 -13.40 5.17
CA ILE A 80 5.33 -14.10 4.03
C ILE A 80 5.33 -15.59 4.32
N GLU A 81 4.21 -16.24 4.03
CA GLU A 81 4.10 -17.70 3.97
C GLU A 81 3.84 -18.13 2.53
N ILE A 82 4.67 -19.06 2.03
CA ILE A 82 4.56 -19.63 0.69
C ILE A 82 4.46 -21.14 0.85
N TYR A 83 3.47 -21.74 0.20
CA TYR A 83 3.28 -23.19 0.19
C TYR A 83 3.10 -23.68 -1.24
N GLU A 84 3.52 -24.93 -1.47
CA GLU A 84 3.27 -25.62 -2.73
C GLU A 84 1.78 -25.95 -2.85
N LYS A 85 1.17 -25.58 -3.98
CA LYS A 85 -0.18 -26.06 -4.28
C LYS A 85 -0.06 -27.55 -4.56
N VAL A 86 -0.66 -28.39 -3.72
CA VAL A 86 -0.83 -29.81 -4.04
C VAL A 86 -1.57 -29.88 -5.36
N GLY A 87 -0.91 -30.41 -6.39
CA GLY A 87 -1.54 -30.61 -7.69
C GLY A 87 -2.74 -31.52 -7.51
N ASN A 88 -3.93 -31.05 -7.88
CA ASN A 88 -5.00 -31.98 -8.19
C ASN A 88 -4.57 -32.69 -9.47
N GLU A 89 -4.16 -33.96 -9.35
CA GLU A 89 -4.04 -34.90 -10.47
C GLU A 89 -5.36 -34.99 -11.24
#